data_AF-A0A2H5X662-F1
#
_entry.id   AF-A0A2H5X662-F1
#
_cell.length_a   1.000
_cell.length_b   1.000
_cell.length_c   1.000
_cell.angle_alpha   90.00
_cell.angle_beta   90.00
_cell.angle_gamma   90.00
#
_symmetry.space_group_name_H-M   'P 1'
#
loop_
_entity.id
_entity.type
_entity.pdbx_description
1 polymer ?
#
loop_
_entity_poly.entity_id
_entity_poly.type
_entity_poly.pdbx_seq_one_letter_code
_entity_poly.pdbx_strand_id
1 'polypeptide(L)' 'MESLLRMATALVSECPCVEGCPSCLHSPQCPVRNDGLDKRWTVRLLQWLQGHLDSE' A
#
# COMPACT_ATOMS: atom_id res chain seq x y z
N MET A 1 0.27 -4.52 15.40
CA MET A 1 -0.21 -4.59 14.00
C MET A 1 -0.58 -3.20 13.48
N GLU A 2 -1.36 -2.44 14.24
CA GLU A 2 -1.70 -1.03 13.96
C GLU A 2 -0.53 -0.15 13.46
N SER A 3 0.63 -0.19 14.13
CA SER A 3 1.79 0.62 13.74
C SER A 3 2.30 0.28 12.34
N LEU A 4 2.23 -0.99 11.93
CA LEU A 4 2.69 -1.45 10.62
C LEU A 4 1.79 -0.93 9.50
N LEU A 5 0.46 -0.98 9.69
CA LEU A 5 -0.48 -0.47 8.68
C LEU A 5 -0.40 1.05 8.54
N ARG A 6 -0.22 1.78 9.65
CA ARG A 6 -0.01 3.24 9.60
C ARG A 6 1.27 3.58 8.82
N MET A 7 2.38 2.89 9.09
CA MET A 7 3.64 3.07 8.36
C MET A 7 3.50 2.72 6.86
N ALA A 8 2.85 1.60 6.55
CA ALA A 8 2.60 1.20 5.16
C ALA A 8 1.74 2.22 4.41
N THR A 9 0.70 2.76 5.07
CA THR A 9 -0.17 3.79 4.48
C THR A 9 0.61 5.05 4.17
N ALA A 10 1.44 5.53 5.11
CA ALA A 10 2.30 6.70 4.91
C ALA A 10 3.30 6.47 3.76
N LEU A 11 3.98 5.32 3.75
CA LEU A 11 4.93 4.96 2.68
C LEU A 11 4.28 5.01 1.29
N VAL A 12 3.08 4.44 1.16
CA VAL A 12 2.37 4.39 -0.12
C VAL A 12 1.80 5.76 -0.50
N SER A 13 1.22 6.49 0.45
CA SER A 13 0.57 7.79 0.18
C SER A 13 1.57 8.89 -0.19
N GLU A 14 2.71 8.94 0.50
CA GLU A 14 3.77 9.96 0.33
C GLU A 14 4.65 9.72 -0.90
N CYS A 15 4.62 8.51 -1.47
CA CYS A 15 5.35 8.21 -2.71
C CYS A 15 4.89 9.14 -3.84
N PRO A 16 5.79 9.79 -4.62
CA PRO A 16 5.39 10.75 -5.65
C PRO A 16 4.77 10.12 -6.91
N CYS A 17 4.62 8.79 -6.98
CA CYS A 17 4.00 8.11 -8.11
C CYS A 17 2.47 8.32 -8.16
N VAL A 18 1.91 8.27 -9.37
CA VAL A 18 0.46 8.40 -9.62
C VAL A 18 -0.22 7.03 -9.54
N GLU A 19 0.23 6.09 -10.37
CA GLU A 19 -0.37 4.76 -10.48
C GLU A 19 0.17 3.80 -9.43
N GLY A 20 1.47 3.83 -9.12
CA GLY A 20 2.14 2.88 -8.24
C GLY A 20 3.53 2.56 -8.78
N CYS A 21 4.49 2.25 -7.92
CA CYS A 21 5.83 1.89 -8.37
C CYS A 21 6.52 0.90 -7.39
N PRO A 22 7.59 0.21 -7.84
CA PRO A 22 8.35 -0.72 -7.00
C PRO A 22 8.90 -0.13 -5.70
N SER A 23 9.01 1.19 -5.59
CA SER A 23 9.49 1.86 -4.37
C SER A 23 8.44 1.93 -3.26
N CYS A 24 7.14 1.87 -3.58
CA CYS A 24 6.07 1.90 -2.59
C CYS A 24 5.23 0.62 -2.56
N LEU A 25 5.13 -0.09 -3.68
CA LEU A 25 4.40 -1.34 -3.83
C LEU A 25 5.31 -2.35 -4.51
N HIS A 26 5.57 -3.48 -3.85
CA HIS A 26 6.50 -4.45 -4.38
C HIS A 26 6.03 -5.88 -4.10
N SER A 27 5.90 -6.66 -5.17
CA SER A 27 5.82 -8.12 -5.10
C SER A 27 7.16 -8.71 -5.55
N PRO A 28 7.91 -9.37 -4.64
CA PRO A 28 9.24 -9.91 -4.93
C PRO A 28 9.27 -10.94 -6.06
N GLN A 29 8.14 -11.58 -6.32
CA GLN A 29 8.01 -12.63 -7.34
C GLN A 29 7.11 -12.19 -8.52
N CYS A 30 6.96 -10.88 -8.75
CA CYS A 30 6.14 -10.40 -9.86
C CYS A 30 6.78 -10.74 -11.22
N PRO A 31 6.15 -11.59 -12.05
CA PRO A 31 6.70 -12.00 -13.34
C PRO A 31 6.73 -10.86 -14.37
N VAL A 32 5.93 -9.81 -14.14
CA VAL A 32 5.79 -8.62 -15.00
C VAL A 32 6.40 -7.37 -14.38
N ARG A 33 7.44 -7.52 -13.56
CA ARG A 33 8.24 -6.40 -13.00
C ARG A 33 7.45 -5.34 -12.23
N ASN A 34 6.30 -5.73 -11.66
CA ASN A 34 5.35 -4.83 -11.00
C ASN A 34 4.79 -3.75 -11.94
N ASP A 35 4.55 -4.10 -13.20
CA ASP A 35 3.74 -3.29 -14.11
C ASP A 35 2.26 -3.37 -13.70
N GLY A 36 1.53 -2.25 -13.79
CA GLY A 36 0.10 -2.19 -13.47
C GLY A 36 -0.24 -2.14 -11.97
N LEU A 37 0.70 -1.68 -11.13
CA LEU A 37 0.42 -1.42 -9.71
C LEU A 37 -0.66 -0.33 -9.54
N ASP A 38 -1.45 -0.44 -8.47
CA ASP A 38 -2.47 0.54 -8.12
C ASP A 38 -2.31 1.06 -6.68
N LYS A 39 -1.79 2.28 -6.59
CA LYS A 39 -1.57 3.07 -5.38
C LYS A 39 -2.90 3.45 -4.73
N ARG A 40 -3.89 3.86 -5.52
CA ARG A 40 -5.17 4.36 -5.00
C ARG A 40 -5.94 3.23 -4.31
N TRP A 41 -6.01 2.06 -4.93
CA TRP A 41 -6.61 0.88 -4.32
C TRP A 41 -5.82 0.40 -3.11
N THR A 42 -4.49 0.42 -3.17
CA THR A 42 -3.67 0.00 -2.01
C THR A 42 -3.90 0.89 -0.79
N VAL A 43 -3.92 2.22 -0.96
CA VAL A 43 -4.20 3.15 0.15
C VAL A 43 -5.59 2.90 0.75
N ARG A 44 -6.61 2.69 -0.09
CA ARG A 44 -7.98 2.38 0.38
C ARG A 44 -8.02 1.09 1.19
N LEU A 45 -7.35 0.04 0.73
CA LEU A 45 -7.28 -1.24 1.43
C LEU A 45 -6.60 -1.10 2.80
N LEU A 46 -5.47 -0.39 2.86
CA LEU A 46 -4.74 -0.16 4.11
C LEU A 46 -5.55 0.66 5.12
N GLN A 47 -6.31 1.65 4.67
CA GLN A 47 -7.22 2.44 5.52
C GLN A 47 -8.40 1.60 6.03
N TRP A 48 -8.97 0.75 5.16
CA TRP A 48 -10.04 -0.18 5.54
C TRP A 48 -9.56 -1.17 6.61
N LEU A 49 -8.37 -1.75 6.46
CA LEU A 49 -7.77 -2.65 7.44
C LEU A 49 -7.50 -1.98 8.80
N GLN A 50 -7.09 -0.70 8.81
CA GLN A 50 -6.91 0.05 10.06
C GLN A 50 -8.23 0.21 10.80
N GLY A 51 -9.30 0.62 10.11
CA GLY A 51 -10.61 0.74 10.74
C GLY A 51 -11.15 -0.58 11.31
N HIS A 52 -10.76 -1.73 10.74
CA HIS A 52 -11.13 -3.04 11.26
C HIS A 52 -10.34 -3.43 12.52
N LEU A 53 -9.07 -3.05 12.62
CA LEU A 53 -8.24 -3.33 13.82
C LEU A 53 -8.56 -2.41 14.98
N ASP A 54 -8.98 -1.16 14.72
CA ASP A 54 -9.41 -0.24 15.77
C ASP A 54 -10.77 -0.66 16.40
N SER A 55 -11.45 -1.63 15.80
CA SER A 55 -12.79 -2.11 16.18
C SER A 55 -12.78 -3.43 16.98
N GLU A 56 -11.60 -4.03 17.22
CA GLU A 56 -11.43 -5.26 18.03
C GLU A 56 -10.95 -4.99 19.46
#